data_AF-A0A1Y5PKD0-F1
#
_entry.id   AF-A0A1Y5PKD0-F1
#
_cell.length_a   1.000
_cell.length_b   1.000
_cell.length_c   1.000
_cell.angle_alpha   90.00
_cell.angle_beta   90.00
_cell.angle_gamma   90.00
#
_symmetry.space_group_name_H-M   'P 1'
#
loop_
_entity.id
_entity.type
_entity.pdbx_description
1 polymer ?
#
loop_
_entity_poly.entity_id
_entity_poly.type
_entity_poly.pdbx_seq_one_letter_code
_entity_poly.pdbx_strand_id
1 'polypeptide(L)'
;MTAVDLQQRLTPRVWAAASVEIAIAVVVAVAVLDRGASPSGHHMHSGPRPISWTPGIGVLAAVTAAVLIWWLVSRSRILAAGGAAGLVGVAACEPVRTLALQSHLVGMAALETLSVGVPLLLLAAVRRPARRYRGEPSMPWTGLVGIAVALNAAGLIAVHIPALHSHASDLESVPLWLVALCAAIGMAYWAAILLPTRYVSSRVRRRALIVGQEVAAILGLAALLFPGPDAGIPTIFGLPTTLDQRLGGALMLVACAAVTLPLARQLAGDDKPQHVGTERNVY
;
A
#
# COMPACT_ATOMS: atom_id res chain seq x y z
N MET A 1 21.33 -6.01 29.92
CA MET A 1 20.33 -5.49 28.96
C MET A 1 20.32 -6.43 27.77
N THR A 2 19.40 -7.40 27.75
CA THR A 2 19.40 -8.53 26.82
C THR A 2 18.82 -8.13 25.46
N ALA A 3 19.29 -8.77 24.39
CA ALA A 3 19.05 -8.43 22.97
C ALA A 3 17.59 -8.55 22.49
N VAL A 4 16.62 -8.61 23.39
CA VAL A 4 15.18 -8.76 23.13
C VAL A 4 14.48 -7.38 23.12
N ASP A 5 15.00 -6.38 23.84
CA ASP A 5 14.32 -5.07 24.02
C ASP A 5 14.37 -4.14 22.80
N LEU A 6 15.25 -4.41 21.82
CA LEU A 6 15.39 -3.58 20.61
C LEU A 6 14.46 -3.98 19.47
N GLN A 7 13.85 -5.17 19.54
CA GLN A 7 12.81 -5.58 18.59
C GLN A 7 11.45 -4.90 18.88
N GLN A 8 11.34 -4.14 19.98
CA GLN A 8 10.09 -3.69 20.61
C GLN A 8 9.71 -2.22 20.35
N ARG A 9 10.46 -1.47 19.54
CA ARG A 9 10.23 -0.02 19.32
C ARG A 9 9.69 0.37 17.94
N LEU A 10 9.05 -0.55 17.22
CA LEU A 10 8.03 -0.17 16.24
C LEU A 10 6.72 -0.17 17.00
N THR A 11 6.06 0.98 17.20
CA THR A 11 4.79 0.98 17.91
C THR A 11 3.81 0.08 17.13
N PRO A 12 3.43 -1.10 17.66
CA PRO A 12 2.63 -2.09 16.94
C PRO A 12 1.25 -1.54 16.52
N ARG A 13 0.87 -0.42 17.12
CA ARG A 13 -0.32 0.40 16.85
C ARG A 13 -0.35 1.02 15.45
N VAL A 14 0.79 1.35 14.83
CA VAL A 14 0.80 2.04 13.53
C VAL A 14 0.63 1.08 12.36
N TRP A 15 1.26 -0.10 12.44
CA TRP A 15 1.00 -1.21 11.53
C TRP A 15 -0.39 -1.79 11.71
N ALA A 16 -0.88 -1.85 12.95
CA ALA A 16 -2.26 -2.22 13.21
C ALA A 16 -3.23 -1.20 12.60
N ALA A 17 -2.99 0.11 12.70
CA ALA A 17 -3.86 1.11 12.09
C ALA A 17 -3.95 0.97 10.57
N ALA A 18 -2.83 0.86 9.86
CA ALA A 18 -2.83 0.69 8.40
C ALA A 18 -3.47 -0.63 7.94
N SER A 19 -3.20 -1.74 8.65
CA SER A 19 -3.82 -3.05 8.33
C SER A 19 -5.30 -3.11 8.72
N VAL A 20 -5.71 -2.43 9.80
CA VAL A 20 -7.11 -2.32 10.24
C VAL A 20 -7.89 -1.44 9.28
N GLU A 21 -7.31 -0.35 8.76
CA GLU A 21 -7.97 0.53 7.81
C GLU A 21 -8.20 -0.17 6.45
N ILE A 22 -7.21 -0.95 5.98
CA ILE A 22 -7.36 -1.80 4.78
C ILE A 22 -8.38 -2.92 5.02
N ALA A 23 -8.34 -3.58 6.19
CA ALA A 23 -9.29 -4.65 6.51
C ALA A 23 -10.72 -4.12 6.69
N ILE A 24 -10.90 -2.96 7.34
CA ILE A 24 -12.20 -2.30 7.48
C ILE A 24 -12.70 -1.83 6.11
N ALA A 25 -11.85 -1.25 5.26
CA ALA A 25 -12.26 -0.86 3.91
C ALA A 25 -12.73 -2.07 3.08
N VAL A 26 -12.03 -3.20 3.18
CA VAL A 26 -12.43 -4.46 2.52
C VAL A 26 -13.75 -5.01 3.09
N VAL A 27 -13.91 -5.02 4.41
CA VAL A 27 -15.14 -5.51 5.07
C VAL A 27 -16.33 -4.59 4.79
N VAL A 28 -16.13 -3.27 4.81
CA VAL A 28 -17.17 -2.28 4.48
C VAL A 28 -17.55 -2.39 3.01
N ALA A 29 -16.58 -2.53 2.09
CA ALA A 29 -16.88 -2.76 0.68
C ALA A 29 -17.71 -4.04 0.48
N VAL A 30 -17.34 -5.15 1.13
CA VAL A 30 -18.09 -6.41 1.05
C VAL A 30 -19.48 -6.28 1.68
N ALA A 31 -19.62 -5.66 2.85
CA ALA A 31 -20.89 -5.51 3.55
C ALA A 31 -21.86 -4.51 2.89
N VAL A 32 -21.33 -3.48 2.22
CA VAL A 32 -22.14 -2.54 1.41
C VAL A 32 -22.64 -3.24 0.14
N LEU A 33 -21.85 -4.15 -0.44
CA LEU A 33 -22.22 -4.91 -1.64
C LEU A 33 -23.20 -6.06 -1.35
N ASP A 34 -23.11 -6.68 -0.17
CA ASP A 34 -24.02 -7.75 0.27
C ASP A 34 -25.45 -7.25 0.55
N ARG A 35 -25.63 -5.93 0.76
CA ARG A 35 -26.94 -5.32 1.09
C ARG A 35 -27.72 -4.72 -0.08
N GLY A 36 -27.30 -5.00 -1.31
CA GLY A 36 -28.16 -4.83 -2.48
C GLY A 36 -28.19 -3.41 -3.04
N ALA A 37 -27.52 -3.23 -4.17
CA ALA A 37 -27.97 -2.29 -5.18
C ALA A 37 -29.10 -2.98 -5.96
N SER A 38 -30.35 -2.85 -5.51
CA SER A 38 -31.50 -3.11 -6.38
C SER A 38 -31.42 -2.14 -7.56
N PRO A 39 -31.42 -2.60 -8.81
CA PRO A 39 -31.41 -1.72 -9.97
C PRO A 39 -32.78 -1.06 -10.09
N SER A 40 -32.96 0.12 -9.49
CA SER A 40 -34.03 1.02 -9.87
C SER A 40 -33.73 1.51 -11.28
N GLY A 41 -34.42 0.91 -12.25
CA GLY A 41 -34.17 1.09 -13.67
C GLY A 41 -34.40 2.51 -14.16
N HIS A 42 -33.41 3.04 -14.85
CA HIS A 42 -33.61 3.94 -15.98
C HIS A 42 -32.59 3.59 -17.07
N HIS A 43 -33.09 3.46 -18.29
CA HIS A 43 -32.33 3.08 -19.47
C HIS A 43 -31.28 4.17 -19.79
N MET A 44 -30.02 3.90 -19.47
CA MET A 44 -28.85 4.57 -20.04
C MET A 44 -27.94 3.51 -20.66
N HIS A 45 -27.45 3.76 -21.87
CA HIS A 45 -26.66 2.82 -22.68
C HIS A 45 -25.22 2.55 -22.17
N SER A 46 -24.95 2.84 -20.90
CA SER A 46 -23.65 2.65 -20.24
C SER A 46 -23.82 2.50 -18.73
N GLY A 47 -24.69 1.57 -18.31
CA GLY A 47 -24.88 1.24 -16.90
C GLY A 47 -23.67 0.54 -16.27
N PRO A 48 -23.51 0.61 -14.93
CA PRO A 48 -22.49 -0.17 -14.21
C PRO A 48 -22.57 -1.65 -14.57
N ARG A 49 -21.44 -2.27 -14.92
CA ARG A 49 -21.44 -3.70 -15.29
C ARG A 49 -21.78 -4.55 -14.06
N PRO A 50 -22.60 -5.61 -14.21
CA PRO A 50 -22.95 -6.48 -13.11
C PRO A 50 -21.71 -7.22 -12.58
N ILE A 51 -21.59 -7.31 -11.26
CA ILE A 51 -20.46 -7.94 -10.59
C ILE A 51 -20.93 -9.24 -9.95
N SER A 52 -20.44 -10.37 -10.48
CA SER A 52 -20.75 -11.69 -9.95
C SER A 52 -19.84 -12.04 -8.76
N TRP A 53 -20.39 -11.93 -7.55
CA TRP A 53 -19.72 -12.44 -6.37
C TRP A 53 -19.95 -13.95 -6.25
N THR A 54 -18.88 -14.71 -6.01
CA THR A 54 -19.01 -16.12 -5.63
C THR A 54 -18.75 -16.27 -4.14
N PRO A 55 -19.40 -17.24 -3.47
CA PRO A 55 -19.12 -17.53 -2.06
C PRO A 55 -17.62 -17.77 -1.80
N GLY A 56 -16.92 -18.38 -2.75
CA GLY A 56 -15.47 -18.62 -2.67
C GLY A 56 -14.65 -17.33 -2.54
N ILE A 57 -15.04 -16.26 -3.24
CA ILE A 57 -14.35 -14.95 -3.13
C ILE A 57 -14.63 -14.32 -1.76
N GLY A 58 -15.86 -14.40 -1.27
CA GLY A 58 -16.22 -13.95 0.08
C GLY A 58 -15.42 -14.68 1.16
N VAL A 59 -15.29 -16.00 1.05
CA VAL A 59 -14.46 -16.82 1.94
C VAL A 59 -12.99 -16.43 1.85
N LEU A 60 -12.44 -16.23 0.64
CA LEU A 60 -11.06 -15.79 0.46
C LEU A 60 -10.79 -14.45 1.14
N ALA A 61 -11.67 -13.47 0.97
CA ALA A 61 -11.56 -12.17 1.61
C ALA A 61 -11.63 -12.27 3.14
N ALA A 62 -12.58 -13.05 3.67
CA ALA A 62 -12.75 -13.26 5.11
C ALA A 62 -11.53 -13.98 5.73
N VAL A 63 -11.02 -15.02 5.08
CA VAL A 63 -9.82 -15.74 5.51
C VAL A 63 -8.60 -14.82 5.47
N THR A 64 -8.44 -14.03 4.41
CA THR A 64 -7.36 -13.04 4.30
C THR A 64 -7.41 -12.05 5.46
N ALA A 65 -8.59 -11.50 5.76
CA ALA A 65 -8.78 -10.60 6.90
C ALA A 65 -8.44 -11.27 8.24
N ALA A 66 -8.91 -12.51 8.45
CA ALA A 66 -8.60 -13.27 9.66
C ALA A 66 -7.09 -13.53 9.83
N VAL A 67 -6.40 -13.88 8.74
CA VAL A 67 -4.94 -14.08 8.73
C VAL A 67 -4.20 -12.77 9.06
N LEU A 68 -4.63 -11.63 8.50
CA LEU A 68 -4.05 -10.32 8.81
C LEU A 68 -4.27 -9.92 10.26
N ILE A 69 -5.49 -10.10 10.79
CA ILE A 69 -5.81 -9.83 12.19
C ILE A 69 -4.96 -10.71 13.10
N TRP A 70 -4.84 -11.99 12.80
CA TRP A 70 -3.98 -12.90 13.55
C TRP A 70 -2.53 -12.45 13.48
N TRP A 71 -2.03 -12.10 12.29
CA TRP A 71 -0.67 -11.59 12.12
C TRP A 71 -0.41 -10.35 12.98
N LEU A 72 -1.38 -9.45 13.16
CA LEU A 72 -1.21 -8.27 14.02
C LEU A 72 -0.94 -8.64 15.49
N VAL A 73 -1.47 -9.77 15.95
CA VAL A 73 -1.28 -10.28 17.32
C VAL A 73 -0.02 -11.13 17.43
N SER A 74 0.12 -12.15 16.59
CA SER A 74 1.20 -13.14 16.73
C SER A 74 2.52 -12.70 16.09
N ARG A 75 2.46 -11.76 15.15
CA ARG A 75 3.59 -11.30 14.33
C ARG A 75 4.35 -12.43 13.65
N SER A 76 3.67 -13.54 13.38
CA SER A 76 4.24 -14.71 12.71
C SER A 76 4.59 -14.42 11.25
N ARG A 77 5.78 -14.82 10.83
CA ARG A 77 6.23 -14.69 9.44
C ARG A 77 5.36 -15.46 8.45
N ILE A 78 4.88 -16.64 8.87
CA ILE A 78 4.02 -17.49 8.04
C ILE A 78 2.70 -16.75 7.77
N LEU A 79 2.13 -16.11 8.80
CA LEU A 79 0.91 -15.33 8.64
C LEU A 79 1.13 -14.04 7.86
N ALA A 80 2.31 -13.42 7.94
CA ALA A 80 2.67 -12.29 7.09
C ALA A 80 2.68 -12.68 5.61
N ALA A 81 3.34 -13.80 5.28
CA ALA A 81 3.38 -14.34 3.93
C ALA A 81 1.98 -14.78 3.45
N GLY A 82 1.22 -15.45 4.31
CA GLY A 82 -0.17 -15.85 4.03
C GLY A 82 -1.09 -14.64 3.81
N GLY A 83 -0.95 -13.59 4.62
CA GLY A 83 -1.70 -12.34 4.45
C GLY A 83 -1.35 -11.63 3.16
N ALA A 84 -0.06 -11.57 2.79
CA ALA A 84 0.37 -11.03 1.50
C ALA A 84 -0.22 -11.82 0.32
N ALA A 85 -0.16 -13.15 0.37
CA ALA A 85 -0.72 -14.02 -0.66
C ALA A 85 -2.25 -13.85 -0.76
N GLY A 86 -2.95 -13.76 0.37
CA GLY A 86 -4.38 -13.49 0.43
C GLY A 86 -4.75 -12.15 -0.20
N LEU A 87 -4.02 -11.07 0.13
CA LEU A 87 -4.24 -9.74 -0.44
C LEU A 87 -4.02 -9.72 -1.97
N VAL A 88 -2.96 -10.38 -2.45
CA VAL A 88 -2.74 -10.54 -3.90
C VAL A 88 -3.89 -11.32 -4.54
N GLY A 89 -4.32 -12.42 -3.91
CA GLY A 89 -5.45 -13.22 -4.38
C GLY A 89 -6.73 -12.39 -4.51
N VAL A 90 -7.10 -11.65 -3.46
CA VAL A 90 -8.27 -10.77 -3.45
C VAL A 90 -8.15 -9.68 -4.53
N ALA A 91 -7.01 -9.00 -4.63
CA ALA A 91 -6.79 -7.95 -5.63
C ALA A 91 -6.76 -8.48 -7.08
N ALA A 92 -6.39 -9.76 -7.27
CA ALA A 92 -6.38 -10.42 -8.57
C ALA A 92 -7.76 -11.00 -8.97
N CYS A 93 -8.72 -11.09 -8.04
CA CYS A 93 -10.06 -11.56 -8.35
C CYS A 93 -10.77 -10.59 -9.30
N GLU A 94 -11.50 -11.15 -10.27
CA GLU A 94 -12.24 -10.37 -11.27
C GLU A 94 -13.19 -9.33 -10.66
N PRO A 95 -14.02 -9.64 -9.64
CA PRO A 95 -14.90 -8.64 -9.02
C PRO A 95 -14.15 -7.41 -8.50
N VAL A 96 -13.01 -7.59 -7.86
CA VAL A 96 -12.20 -6.48 -7.31
C VAL A 96 -11.57 -5.68 -8.45
N ARG A 97 -11.10 -6.36 -9.50
CA ARG A 97 -10.53 -5.71 -10.70
C ARG A 97 -11.57 -4.95 -11.50
N THR A 98 -12.81 -5.42 -11.56
CA THR A 98 -13.93 -4.71 -12.20
C THR A 98 -14.39 -3.54 -11.34
N LEU A 99 -14.49 -3.70 -10.02
CA LEU A 99 -14.79 -2.61 -9.09
C LEU A 99 -13.73 -1.49 -9.16
N ALA A 100 -12.45 -1.85 -9.28
CA ALA A 100 -11.36 -0.90 -9.40
C ALA A 100 -11.44 -0.02 -10.66
N LEU A 101 -12.11 -0.48 -11.73
CA LEU A 101 -12.40 0.35 -12.92
C LEU A 101 -13.58 1.30 -12.71
N GLN A 102 -14.52 0.94 -11.82
CA GLN A 102 -15.78 1.67 -11.62
C GLN A 102 -15.79 2.57 -10.37
N SER A 103 -14.79 2.42 -9.50
CA SER A 103 -14.61 3.21 -8.29
C SER A 103 -13.13 3.54 -8.11
N HIS A 104 -12.83 4.84 -8.09
CA HIS A 104 -11.51 5.37 -7.79
C HIS A 104 -11.07 4.97 -6.39
N LEU A 105 -11.99 4.96 -5.41
CA LEU A 105 -11.70 4.49 -4.06
C LEU A 105 -11.19 3.05 -4.05
N VAL A 106 -11.88 2.13 -4.74
CA VAL A 106 -11.45 0.72 -4.83
C VAL A 106 -10.14 0.60 -5.61
N GLY A 107 -9.98 1.37 -6.68
CA GLY A 107 -8.72 1.44 -7.43
C GLY A 107 -7.54 1.86 -6.55
N MET A 108 -7.71 2.90 -5.73
CA MET A 108 -6.69 3.36 -4.78
C MET A 108 -6.42 2.33 -3.69
N ALA A 109 -7.46 1.70 -3.14
CA ALA A 109 -7.30 0.65 -2.14
C ALA A 109 -6.52 -0.56 -2.68
N ALA A 110 -6.82 -1.00 -3.91
CA ALA A 110 -6.10 -2.09 -4.57
C ALA A 110 -4.65 -1.70 -4.86
N LEU A 111 -4.42 -0.48 -5.36
CA LEU A 111 -3.08 0.03 -5.66
C LEU A 111 -2.21 0.12 -4.40
N GLU A 112 -2.71 0.71 -3.32
CA GLU A 112 -2.01 0.79 -2.02
C GLU A 112 -1.76 -0.59 -1.43
N THR A 113 -2.75 -1.48 -1.53
CA THR A 113 -2.59 -2.87 -1.09
C THR A 113 -1.44 -3.56 -1.81
N LEU A 114 -1.36 -3.43 -3.14
CA LEU A 114 -0.34 -4.09 -3.96
C LEU A 114 1.02 -3.41 -3.89
N SER A 115 1.06 -2.08 -3.86
CA SER A 115 2.32 -1.31 -3.90
C SER A 115 2.93 -1.07 -2.52
N VAL A 116 2.13 -1.16 -1.45
CA VAL A 116 2.57 -0.91 -0.08
C VAL A 116 2.31 -2.10 0.81
N GLY A 117 1.04 -2.50 1.00
CA GLY A 117 0.66 -3.54 1.96
C GLY A 117 1.36 -4.89 1.74
N VAL A 118 1.25 -5.43 0.52
CA VAL A 118 1.84 -6.72 0.10
C VAL A 118 3.37 -6.73 0.24
N PRO A 119 4.12 -5.79 -0.37
CA PRO A 119 5.57 -5.69 -0.21
C PRO A 119 6.03 -5.67 1.24
N LEU A 120 5.35 -4.89 2.06
CA LEU A 120 5.68 -4.73 3.46
C LEU A 120 5.45 -6.01 4.27
N LEU A 121 4.35 -6.73 4.03
CA LEU A 121 4.08 -8.04 4.63
C LEU A 121 5.10 -9.09 4.19
N LEU A 122 5.44 -9.13 2.90
CA LEU A 122 6.48 -10.02 2.37
C LEU A 122 7.84 -9.73 3.02
N LEU A 123 8.21 -8.45 3.14
CA LEU A 123 9.44 -8.04 3.81
C LEU A 123 9.44 -8.33 5.31
N ALA A 124 8.29 -8.32 5.97
CA ALA A 124 8.13 -8.75 7.36
C ALA A 124 8.27 -10.28 7.52
N ALA A 125 7.90 -11.06 6.50
CA ALA A 125 8.09 -12.50 6.48
C ALA A 125 9.57 -12.92 6.35
N VAL A 126 10.43 -12.07 5.78
CA VAL A 126 11.86 -12.36 5.58
C VAL A 126 12.67 -12.23 6.88
N ARG A 127 13.54 -13.22 7.17
CA ARG A 127 14.51 -13.12 8.28
C ARG A 127 15.59 -12.10 7.95
N ARG A 128 15.77 -11.07 8.78
CA ARG A 128 16.86 -10.09 8.61
C ARG A 128 17.90 -10.21 9.72
N PRO A 129 19.17 -10.51 9.39
CA PRO A 129 20.26 -10.33 10.34
C PRO A 129 20.52 -8.83 10.54
N ALA A 130 20.35 -8.35 11.77
CA ALA A 130 20.66 -6.97 12.14
C ALA A 130 22.17 -6.72 12.02
N ARG A 131 22.61 -6.28 10.83
CA ARG A 131 23.96 -5.73 10.65
C ARG A 131 23.85 -4.28 10.23
N ARG A 132 24.49 -3.42 11.02
CA ARG A 132 24.59 -1.99 10.80
C ARG A 132 25.54 -1.70 9.62
N TYR A 133 25.33 -0.53 9.02
CA TYR A 133 26.18 0.01 7.96
C TYR A 133 27.65 0.05 8.38
N ARG A 134 28.56 -0.38 7.50
CA ARG A 134 29.99 -0.58 7.81
C ARG A 134 30.93 0.53 7.32
N GLY A 135 30.40 1.63 6.77
CA GLY A 135 31.17 2.87 6.62
C GLY A 135 31.59 3.28 5.23
N GLU A 136 31.28 2.54 4.16
CA GLU A 136 31.55 3.00 2.79
C GLU A 136 30.28 2.99 1.93
N PRO A 137 29.88 4.13 1.31
CA PRO A 137 28.71 4.18 0.46
C PRO A 137 29.00 3.42 -0.81
N SER A 138 28.30 2.30 -1.02
CA SER A 138 28.42 1.60 -2.28
C SER A 138 27.58 2.34 -3.34
N MET A 139 28.26 3.06 -4.23
CA MET A 139 27.68 3.76 -5.38
C MET A 139 26.60 2.94 -6.15
N PRO A 140 26.80 1.64 -6.45
CA PRO A 140 25.78 0.87 -7.20
C PRO A 140 24.47 0.70 -6.41
N TRP A 141 24.53 0.52 -5.08
CA TRP A 141 23.32 0.35 -4.28
C TRP A 141 22.53 1.64 -4.13
N THR A 142 23.21 2.79 -4.05
CA THR A 142 22.54 4.10 -4.07
C THR A 142 21.84 4.34 -5.41
N GLY A 143 22.47 3.96 -6.52
CA GLY A 143 21.85 4.01 -7.86
C GLY A 143 20.60 3.13 -7.95
N LEU A 144 20.65 1.90 -7.44
CA LEU A 144 19.49 1.00 -7.39
C LEU A 144 18.32 1.58 -6.58
N VAL A 145 18.61 2.25 -5.45
CA VAL A 145 17.58 2.96 -4.68
C VAL A 145 16.95 4.08 -5.52
N GLY A 146 17.77 4.87 -6.23
CA GLY A 146 17.27 5.92 -7.13
C GLY A 146 16.35 5.37 -8.23
N ILE A 147 16.75 4.27 -8.88
CA ILE A 147 15.96 3.60 -9.92
C ILE A 147 14.63 3.11 -9.33
N ALA A 148 14.65 2.48 -8.16
CA ALA A 148 13.43 1.98 -7.53
C ALA A 148 12.45 3.11 -7.17
N VAL A 149 12.95 4.25 -6.68
CA VAL A 149 12.14 5.46 -6.43
C VAL A 149 11.54 5.99 -7.73
N ALA A 150 12.34 6.09 -8.80
CA ALA A 150 11.88 6.57 -10.09
C ALA A 150 10.82 5.65 -10.71
N LEU A 151 11.00 4.33 -10.62
CA LEU A 151 10.02 3.35 -11.09
C LEU A 151 8.71 3.44 -10.29
N ASN A 152 8.77 3.61 -8.96
CA ASN A 152 7.59 3.80 -8.13
C ASN A 152 6.82 5.07 -8.53
N ALA A 153 7.52 6.19 -8.64
CA ALA A 153 6.93 7.46 -9.06
C ALA A 153 6.29 7.37 -10.46
N ALA A 154 7.03 6.84 -11.43
CA ALA A 154 6.54 6.68 -12.80
C ALA A 154 5.34 5.75 -12.88
N GLY A 155 5.35 4.63 -12.14
CA GLY A 155 4.23 3.69 -12.06
C GLY A 155 2.97 4.32 -11.46
N LEU A 156 3.11 5.05 -10.34
CA LEU A 156 1.98 5.76 -9.72
C LEU A 156 1.40 6.82 -10.65
N ILE A 157 2.25 7.62 -11.29
CA ILE A 157 1.83 8.62 -12.28
C ILE A 157 1.11 7.95 -13.44
N ALA A 158 1.69 6.91 -14.03
CA ALA A 158 1.10 6.20 -15.17
C ALA A 158 -0.30 5.68 -14.83
N VAL A 159 -0.48 5.01 -13.69
CA VAL A 159 -1.79 4.48 -13.27
C VAL A 159 -2.82 5.60 -13.01
N HIS A 160 -2.38 6.81 -12.68
CA HIS A 160 -3.24 7.97 -12.42
C HIS A 160 -3.51 8.87 -13.62
N ILE A 161 -2.80 8.71 -14.76
CA ILE A 161 -2.98 9.62 -15.91
C ILE A 161 -4.40 9.45 -16.50
N PRO A 162 -5.15 10.55 -16.69
CA PRO A 162 -6.50 10.52 -17.28
C PRO A 162 -6.59 9.88 -18.67
N ALA A 163 -5.52 9.98 -19.48
CA ALA A 163 -5.48 9.35 -20.82
C ALA A 163 -5.51 7.81 -20.78
N LEU A 164 -5.12 7.19 -19.66
CA LEU A 164 -5.31 5.75 -19.43
C LEU A 164 -6.73 5.44 -18.93
N HIS A 165 -7.42 6.40 -18.29
CA HIS A 165 -8.81 6.26 -17.89
C HIS A 165 -9.76 6.24 -19.11
N SER A 166 -9.43 6.96 -20.19
CA SER A 166 -10.20 6.90 -21.45
C SER A 166 -10.01 5.59 -22.23
N HIS A 167 -8.93 4.84 -21.98
CA HIS A 167 -8.76 3.48 -22.50
C HIS A 167 -9.29 2.43 -21.53
N ALA A 168 -9.47 2.79 -20.25
CA ALA A 168 -10.04 1.92 -19.23
C ALA A 168 -11.54 1.70 -19.43
N SER A 169 -12.26 2.61 -20.10
CA SER A 169 -13.66 2.40 -20.51
C SER A 169 -13.86 1.18 -21.42
N ASP A 170 -12.81 0.81 -22.15
CA ASP A 170 -12.84 -0.32 -23.09
C ASP A 170 -12.47 -1.65 -22.40
N LEU A 171 -11.93 -1.59 -21.17
CA LEU A 171 -11.52 -2.76 -20.41
C LEU A 171 -12.68 -3.32 -19.58
N GLU A 172 -12.77 -4.65 -19.53
CA GLU A 172 -13.78 -5.34 -18.70
C GLU A 172 -13.37 -5.43 -17.23
N SER A 173 -12.07 -5.48 -17.00
CA SER A 173 -11.44 -5.53 -15.68
C SER A 173 -10.00 -5.02 -15.78
N VAL A 174 -9.45 -4.44 -14.70
CA VAL A 174 -8.02 -4.10 -14.61
C VAL A 174 -7.20 -5.32 -15.01
N PRO A 175 -6.27 -5.30 -15.97
CA PRO A 175 -5.61 -6.52 -16.42
C PRO A 175 -4.67 -7.12 -15.35
N LEU A 176 -4.57 -8.45 -15.30
CA LEU A 176 -3.74 -9.16 -14.31
C LEU A 176 -2.25 -8.79 -14.37
N TRP A 177 -1.74 -8.48 -15.56
CA TRP A 177 -0.34 -8.04 -15.70
C TRP A 177 -0.09 -6.73 -14.95
N LEU A 178 -1.08 -5.84 -14.86
CA LEU A 178 -0.96 -4.58 -14.14
C LEU A 178 -0.95 -4.81 -12.63
N VAL A 179 -1.76 -5.76 -12.13
CA VAL A 179 -1.72 -6.22 -10.73
C VAL A 179 -0.31 -6.72 -10.36
N ALA A 180 0.25 -7.59 -11.21
CA ALA A 180 1.60 -8.13 -11.01
C ALA A 180 2.67 -7.02 -11.08
N LEU A 181 2.53 -6.08 -12.02
CA LEU A 181 3.45 -4.96 -12.18
C LEU A 181 3.44 -4.02 -10.97
N CYS A 182 2.27 -3.64 -10.46
CA CYS A 182 2.13 -2.82 -9.26
C CYS A 182 2.79 -3.48 -8.04
N ALA A 183 2.55 -4.78 -7.85
CA ALA A 183 3.18 -5.54 -6.78
C ALA A 183 4.71 -5.61 -6.93
N ALA A 184 5.21 -5.82 -8.15
CA ALA A 184 6.64 -5.89 -8.43
C ALA A 184 7.35 -4.55 -8.21
N ILE A 185 6.78 -3.45 -8.69
CA ILE A 185 7.33 -2.09 -8.50
C ILE A 185 7.34 -1.73 -7.02
N GLY A 186 6.23 -1.95 -6.31
CA GLY A 186 6.15 -1.73 -4.86
C GLY A 186 7.17 -2.57 -4.11
N MET A 187 7.31 -3.85 -4.46
CA MET A 187 8.31 -4.74 -3.86
C MET A 187 9.73 -4.23 -4.08
N ALA A 188 10.09 -3.82 -5.30
CA ALA A 188 11.40 -3.26 -5.61
C ALA A 188 11.68 -1.98 -4.80
N TYR A 189 10.71 -1.07 -4.72
CA TYR A 189 10.78 0.17 -3.94
C TYR A 189 11.01 -0.10 -2.45
N TRP A 190 10.15 -0.89 -1.81
CA TRP A 190 10.26 -1.19 -0.39
C TRP A 190 11.49 -2.03 -0.06
N ALA A 191 11.89 -2.95 -0.94
CA ALA A 191 13.11 -3.72 -0.77
C ALA A 191 14.36 -2.82 -0.84
N ALA A 192 14.40 -1.88 -1.79
CA ALA A 192 15.49 -0.91 -1.91
C ALA A 192 15.58 0.02 -0.69
N ILE A 193 14.46 0.36 -0.06
CA ILE A 193 14.47 1.17 1.17
C ILE A 193 14.82 0.32 2.38
N LEU A 194 14.35 -0.92 2.49
CA LEU A 194 14.39 -1.66 3.75
C LEU A 194 15.52 -2.69 3.85
N LEU A 195 16.02 -3.26 2.74
CA LEU A 195 17.05 -4.32 2.75
C LEU A 195 18.52 -3.85 2.78
N PRO A 196 18.95 -2.79 2.07
CA PRO A 196 20.37 -2.47 1.94
C PRO A 196 20.95 -1.74 3.17
N THR A 197 20.62 -2.19 4.39
CA THR A 197 21.06 -1.58 5.66
C THR A 197 22.58 -1.58 5.84
N ARG A 198 23.30 -2.44 5.12
CA ARG A 198 24.76 -2.55 5.16
C ARG A 198 25.48 -1.67 4.13
N TYR A 199 24.75 -1.26 3.09
CA TYR A 199 25.31 -0.70 1.85
C TYR A 199 24.92 0.77 1.63
N VAL A 200 23.76 1.18 2.15
CA VAL A 200 23.20 2.52 1.98
C VAL A 200 22.92 3.12 3.35
N SER A 201 23.35 4.37 3.56
CA SER A 201 23.10 5.08 4.81
C SER A 201 21.60 5.29 5.07
N SER A 202 21.23 5.32 6.34
CA SER A 202 19.88 5.64 6.82
C SER A 202 19.39 6.99 6.30
N ARG A 203 20.27 7.98 6.16
CA ARG A 203 19.95 9.30 5.57
C ARG A 203 19.49 9.20 4.11
N VAL A 204 20.20 8.44 3.26
CA VAL A 204 19.82 8.25 1.84
C VAL A 204 18.51 7.48 1.75
N ARG A 205 18.35 6.40 2.53
CA ARG A 205 17.13 5.60 2.59
C ARG A 205 15.93 6.43 3.06
N ARG A 206 16.11 7.31 4.04
CA ARG A 206 15.05 8.22 4.53
C ARG A 206 14.64 9.23 3.47
N ARG A 207 15.60 9.82 2.74
CA ARG A 207 15.30 10.73 1.63
C ARG A 207 14.55 10.01 0.51
N ALA A 208 15.00 8.82 0.12
CA ALA A 208 14.34 7.99 -0.88
C ALA A 208 12.90 7.61 -0.49
N LEU A 209 12.69 7.28 0.79
CA LEU A 209 11.36 7.04 1.35
C LEU A 209 10.46 8.27 1.18
N ILE A 210 10.91 9.45 1.62
CA ILE A 210 10.12 10.68 1.53
C ILE A 210 9.82 10.99 0.06
N VAL A 211 10.85 11.11 -0.79
CA VAL A 211 10.69 11.48 -2.21
C VAL A 211 9.76 10.52 -2.95
N GLY A 212 9.87 9.21 -2.72
CA GLY A 212 9.00 8.23 -3.38
C GLY A 212 7.54 8.29 -2.94
N GLN A 213 7.26 8.82 -1.74
CA GLN A 213 5.92 8.93 -1.17
C GLN A 213 5.28 10.30 -1.42
N GLU A 214 6.08 11.35 -1.67
CA GLU A 214 5.58 12.66 -2.08
C GLU A 214 4.74 12.58 -3.37
N VAL A 215 5.13 11.75 -4.34
CA VAL A 215 4.37 11.59 -5.59
C VAL A 215 2.97 11.04 -5.30
N ALA A 216 2.88 10.02 -4.46
CA ALA A 216 1.60 9.46 -4.00
C ALA A 216 0.77 10.52 -3.25
N ALA A 217 1.40 11.27 -2.35
CA ALA A 217 0.72 12.32 -1.60
C ALA A 217 0.19 13.46 -2.50
N ILE A 218 0.97 13.88 -3.50
CA ILE A 218 0.56 14.90 -4.47
C ILE A 218 -0.63 14.40 -5.30
N LEU A 219 -0.59 13.14 -5.77
CA LEU A 219 -1.70 12.54 -6.50
C LEU A 219 -2.97 12.44 -5.64
N GLY A 220 -2.84 11.99 -4.39
CA GLY A 220 -3.96 11.93 -3.45
C GLY A 220 -4.54 13.31 -3.12
N LEU A 221 -3.69 14.31 -2.93
CA LEU A 221 -4.12 15.69 -2.73
C LEU A 221 -4.80 16.29 -3.98
N ALA A 222 -4.27 16.00 -5.16
CA ALA A 222 -4.88 16.42 -6.42
C ALA A 222 -6.28 15.81 -6.60
N ALA A 223 -6.44 14.53 -6.31
CA ALA A 223 -7.74 13.85 -6.32
C ALA A 223 -8.75 14.45 -5.31
N LEU A 224 -8.25 14.98 -4.19
CA LEU A 224 -9.08 15.61 -3.16
C LEU A 224 -9.54 17.03 -3.55
N LEU A 225 -8.63 17.83 -4.11
CA LEU A 225 -8.86 19.25 -4.43
C LEU A 225 -9.51 19.45 -5.80
N PHE A 226 -9.14 18.63 -6.79
CA PHE A 226 -9.54 18.79 -8.19
C PHE A 226 -10.20 17.50 -8.70
N PRO A 227 -11.41 17.16 -8.22
CA PRO A 227 -12.13 16.02 -8.75
C PRO A 227 -12.46 16.23 -10.24
N GLY A 228 -12.49 15.14 -11.00
CA GLY A 228 -12.69 15.16 -12.45
C GLY A 228 -14.05 15.74 -12.87
N PRO A 229 -14.20 16.10 -14.15
CA PRO A 229 -15.36 16.82 -14.67
C PRO A 229 -16.66 15.99 -14.68
N ASP A 230 -16.61 14.68 -14.51
CA ASP A 230 -17.79 13.77 -14.53
C ASP A 230 -18.60 13.82 -13.22
N ALA A 231 -18.71 15.02 -12.62
CA ALA A 231 -19.37 15.26 -11.35
C ALA A 231 -20.88 15.08 -11.47
N GLY A 232 -21.39 13.92 -11.04
CA GLY A 232 -22.83 13.70 -10.90
C GLY A 232 -23.34 12.33 -11.32
N ILE A 233 -22.51 11.52 -12.00
CA ILE A 233 -22.87 10.12 -12.27
C ILE A 233 -22.64 9.32 -10.98
N PRO A 234 -23.64 8.58 -10.46
CA PRO A 234 -23.45 7.72 -9.31
C PRO A 234 -22.52 6.54 -9.67
N THR A 235 -21.57 6.23 -8.80
CA THR A 235 -20.73 5.03 -8.89
C THR A 235 -21.54 3.78 -8.57
N ILE A 236 -20.92 2.59 -8.70
CA ILE A 236 -21.56 1.32 -8.32
C ILE A 236 -22.04 1.27 -6.86
N PHE A 237 -21.48 2.11 -5.98
CA PHE A 237 -21.89 2.23 -4.59
C PHE A 237 -23.01 3.26 -4.35
N GLY A 238 -23.55 3.88 -5.40
CA GLY A 238 -24.50 4.98 -5.29
C GLY A 238 -23.88 6.29 -4.79
N LEU A 239 -22.54 6.38 -4.70
CA LEU A 239 -21.83 7.58 -4.31
C LEU A 239 -21.65 8.49 -5.53
N PRO A 240 -21.70 9.83 -5.39
CA PRO A 240 -21.26 10.73 -6.45
C PRO A 240 -19.79 10.44 -6.82
N THR A 241 -19.47 10.40 -8.11
CA THR A 241 -18.09 10.26 -8.64
C THR A 241 -17.08 11.19 -7.97
N THR A 242 -17.47 12.43 -7.66
CA THR A 242 -16.62 13.39 -6.94
C THR A 242 -16.31 12.96 -5.51
N LEU A 243 -17.28 12.36 -4.81
CA LEU A 243 -17.09 11.86 -3.46
C LEU A 243 -16.20 10.62 -3.47
N ASP A 244 -16.45 9.69 -4.40
CA ASP A 244 -15.63 8.49 -4.59
C ASP A 244 -14.16 8.83 -4.88
N GLN A 245 -13.92 9.80 -5.77
CA GLN A 245 -12.56 10.27 -6.09
C GLN A 245 -11.87 10.91 -4.88
N ARG A 246 -12.59 11.77 -4.14
CA ARG A 246 -12.06 12.41 -2.92
C ARG A 246 -11.72 11.39 -1.84
N LEU A 247 -12.56 10.37 -1.66
CA LEU A 247 -12.31 9.28 -0.71
C LEU A 247 -11.09 8.46 -1.12
N GLY A 248 -10.92 8.17 -2.41
CA GLY A 248 -9.70 7.52 -2.92
C GLY A 248 -8.44 8.35 -2.65
N GLY A 249 -8.48 9.66 -2.92
CA GLY A 249 -7.37 10.56 -2.64
C GLY A 249 -7.04 10.68 -1.14
N ALA A 250 -8.08 10.73 -0.29
CA ALA A 250 -7.92 10.72 1.16
C ALA A 250 -7.30 9.42 1.67
N LEU A 251 -7.76 8.26 1.17
CA LEU A 251 -7.21 6.95 1.51
C LEU A 251 -5.72 6.88 1.18
N MET A 252 -5.33 7.31 -0.01
CA MET A 252 -3.92 7.34 -0.45
C MET A 252 -3.07 8.20 0.49
N LEU A 253 -3.51 9.43 0.80
CA LEU A 253 -2.82 10.34 1.73
C LEU A 253 -2.63 9.71 3.11
N VAL A 254 -3.69 9.12 3.67
CA VAL A 254 -3.65 8.51 5.00
C VAL A 254 -2.75 7.28 5.00
N ALA A 255 -2.84 6.41 4.00
CA ALA A 255 -1.98 5.23 3.86
C ALA A 255 -0.50 5.61 3.74
N CYS A 256 -0.17 6.57 2.87
CA CYS A 256 1.18 7.09 2.73
C CYS A 256 1.70 7.67 4.04
N ALA A 257 0.92 8.49 4.74
CA ALA A 257 1.33 9.07 6.02
C ALA A 257 1.52 8.00 7.11
N ALA A 258 0.60 7.04 7.19
CA ALA A 258 0.62 5.97 8.18
C ALA A 258 1.86 5.08 8.05
N VAL A 259 2.38 4.89 6.84
CA VAL A 259 3.58 4.08 6.59
C VAL A 259 4.86 4.92 6.62
N THR A 260 4.85 6.10 5.99
CA THR A 260 6.04 6.93 5.81
C THR A 260 6.53 7.54 7.12
N LEU A 261 5.62 8.11 7.92
CA LEU A 261 5.99 8.79 9.17
C LEU A 261 6.70 7.88 10.18
N PRO A 262 6.20 6.68 10.52
CA PRO A 262 6.89 5.81 11.48
C PRO A 262 8.23 5.32 10.94
N LEU A 263 8.32 4.95 9.64
CA LEU A 263 9.56 4.48 9.04
C LEU A 263 10.61 5.59 8.94
N ALA A 264 10.20 6.82 8.59
CA ALA A 264 11.09 7.97 8.57
C ALA A 264 11.65 8.28 9.96
N ARG A 265 10.81 8.21 11.01
CA ARG A 265 11.24 8.37 12.41
C ARG A 265 12.22 7.28 12.82
N GLN A 266 11.98 6.03 12.43
CA GLN A 266 12.89 4.91 12.71
C GLN A 266 14.26 5.13 12.05
N LEU A 267 14.28 5.47 10.76
CA LEU A 267 15.51 5.75 10.03
C LEU A 267 16.27 6.97 10.56
N ALA A 268 15.57 7.96 11.12
CA ALA A 268 16.19 9.08 11.82
C ALA A 268 16.77 8.70 13.19
N GLY A 269 16.15 7.74 13.89
CA GLY A 269 16.67 7.18 15.14
C GLY A 269 17.99 6.43 14.96
N ASP A 270 18.13 5.71 13.84
CA ASP A 270 19.34 4.99 13.47
C ASP A 270 20.54 5.91 13.17
N ASP A 271 20.31 7.20 12.87
CA ASP A 271 21.34 8.21 12.60
C ASP A 271 21.97 8.78 13.88
N LYS A 272 21.40 8.57 15.07
CA LYS A 272 21.95 9.15 16.31
C LYS A 272 23.22 8.40 16.72
N PRO A 273 24.39 9.06 16.85
CA PRO A 273 25.56 8.43 17.43
C PRO A 273 25.19 8.00 18.85
N GLN A 274 25.37 6.72 19.18
CA GLN A 274 25.43 6.33 20.58
C GLN A 274 26.59 7.14 21.14
N HIS A 275 26.30 8.06 22.07
CA HIS A 275 27.34 8.54 22.97
C HIS A 275 27.96 7.29 23.56
N VAL A 276 29.16 6.97 23.08
CA VAL A 276 30.07 6.08 23.77
C VAL A 276 30.29 6.81 25.08
N GLY A 277 29.54 6.43 26.10
CA GLY A 277 29.85 6.75 27.48
C GLY A 277 31.21 6.13 27.72
N THR A 278 32.25 6.90 27.42
CA THR A 278 33.54 6.74 28.07
C THR A 278 33.32 7.11 29.53
N GLU A 279 32.70 6.21 30.29
CA GLU A 279 33.12 6.03 31.68
C GLU A 279 34.53 5.45 31.63
N ARG A 280 35.48 6.35 31.32
CA ARG A 280 36.82 6.26 31.84
C ARG A 280 36.67 6.50 33.34
N ASN A 281 36.39 5.43 34.10
CA ASN A 281 36.76 5.41 35.51
C ASN A 281 38.28 5.38 35.54
N VAL A 282 38.82 6.59 35.63
CA VAL A 282 40.19 6.92 35.93
C VAL A 282 40.22 7.09 37.46
N TYR A 283 40.99 6.19 38.08
CA TYR A 283 41.35 6.06 39.50
C TYR A 283 40.32 5.48 40.46
#